data_AF-A0A8H6XEJ2-F1
#
_entry.id   AF-A0A8H6XEJ2-F1
#
_cell.length_a   1.000
_cell.length_b   1.000
_cell.length_c   1.000
_cell.angle_alpha   90.00
_cell.angle_beta   90.00
_cell.angle_gamma   90.00
#
_symmetry.space_group_name_H-M   'P 1'
#
loop_
_entity.id
_entity.type
_entity.pdbx_description
1 polymer ?
#
loop_
_entity_poly.entity_id
_entity_poly.type
_entity_poly.pdbx_seq_one_letter_code
_entity_poly.pdbx_strand_id
1 'polypeptide(L)'
;MPIFHDPNGFSIKFFIQKDLPEEVQAELCETITSLGGRVETKVPRQGYILVQFGTAEESRLRLCWTSADRPDRYFVPYTYVEACKVAGMLLKQIFVENGAPMLMHIHPSIANVNARSALSQRIMHSGGDPNATAQSARIILADPNTDVFPHLVKTYQSEPGKYIESYLWVKKCVERGAVAFTPLVYKNPGGRRPGEERTHFTEEDEQNLANWIATKIPYKETGGRTGNRLYQQLCEQSADPEFAWVTRHTWQSWRERYKKNAVRLDRLIADIVDQTKPAQGEKGQYGYVRQPEEKQKKQRKKKVKPQESSFDDEFVVGSSKLEGMGMFSGVVPIEGLGEMQVANEMQQEPSGVMYKGTLVGSSSIQEPQAAEEEMDEEGSEWAVRVGNSPPPPWGKRRASGEPDGTADAKRSRPNEAPTPPQFEAKRQGVGDMHVVDQAIGQIAADFRFTVEEVQAYYDRCGEMERTRTRFQNMRALLAERFPDDA
;
A
#
# COMPACT_ATOMS: atom_id res chain seq x y z
N MET A 1 3.66 -28.95 22.77
CA MET A 1 2.31 -28.95 23.37
C MET A 1 1.32 -29.46 22.34
N PRO A 2 0.28 -30.22 22.73
CA PRO A 2 -0.70 -30.70 21.76
C PRO A 2 -1.47 -29.53 21.15
N ILE A 3 -1.41 -29.38 19.81
CA ILE A 3 -2.03 -28.28 19.08
C ILE A 3 -3.52 -28.56 18.86
N PHE A 4 -3.88 -29.82 18.62
CA PHE A 4 -5.23 -30.23 18.21
C PHE A 4 -6.08 -30.72 19.38
N HIS A 5 -6.12 -29.94 20.47
CA HIS A 5 -7.04 -30.14 21.59
C HIS A 5 -8.01 -28.97 21.67
N ASP A 6 -9.26 -29.27 22.03
CA ASP A 6 -10.24 -28.25 22.34
C ASP A 6 -9.93 -27.60 23.72
N PRO A 7 -10.62 -26.50 24.11
CA PRO A 7 -10.44 -25.89 25.42
C PRO A 7 -10.75 -26.81 26.62
N ASN A 8 -11.44 -27.94 26.38
CA ASN A 8 -11.76 -28.93 27.41
C ASN A 8 -10.74 -30.08 27.46
N GLY A 9 -9.72 -30.08 26.60
CA GLY A 9 -8.70 -31.12 26.52
C GLY A 9 -9.09 -32.35 25.68
N PHE A 10 -10.21 -32.32 24.94
CA PHE A 10 -10.57 -33.38 24.01
C PHE A 10 -9.86 -33.22 22.66
N SER A 11 -9.41 -34.34 22.08
CA SER A 11 -8.83 -34.37 20.74
C SER A 11 -9.81 -33.88 19.68
N ILE A 12 -9.35 -32.95 18.84
CA ILE A 12 -10.11 -32.44 17.70
C ILE A 12 -10.21 -33.53 16.63
N LYS A 13 -11.39 -33.67 16.03
CA LYS A 13 -11.67 -34.67 14.99
C LYS A 13 -11.35 -34.14 13.60
N PHE A 14 -10.68 -34.95 12.81
CA PHE A 14 -10.36 -34.70 11.41
C PHE A 14 -10.95 -35.80 10.53
N PHE A 15 -11.40 -35.43 9.34
CA PHE A 15 -11.71 -36.35 8.25
C PHE A 15 -10.84 -35.99 7.06
N ILE A 16 -10.19 -36.99 6.47
CA ILE A 16 -9.31 -36.81 5.31
C ILE A 16 -10.06 -37.27 4.06
N GLN A 17 -10.08 -36.43 3.03
CA GLN A 17 -10.65 -36.75 1.73
C GLN A 17 -9.95 -37.98 1.11
N LYS A 18 -10.73 -38.94 0.61
CA LYS A 18 -10.23 -40.30 0.29
C LYS A 18 -9.45 -40.42 -1.02
N ASP A 19 -9.64 -39.50 -1.95
CA ASP A 19 -8.97 -39.43 -3.25
C ASP A 19 -7.66 -38.64 -3.20
N LEU A 20 -7.24 -38.15 -2.03
CA LEU A 20 -5.88 -37.64 -1.84
C LEU A 20 -4.85 -38.76 -2.05
N PRO A 21 -3.61 -38.46 -2.49
CA PRO A 21 -2.56 -39.47 -2.58
C PRO A 21 -2.34 -40.20 -1.25
N GLU A 22 -2.15 -41.53 -1.28
CA GLU A 22 -2.02 -42.36 -0.05
C GLU A 22 -0.88 -41.89 0.86
N GLU A 23 0.23 -41.43 0.26
CA GLU A 23 1.38 -40.85 0.98
C GLU A 23 0.97 -39.62 1.80
N VAL A 24 0.23 -38.69 1.18
CA VAL A 24 -0.29 -37.49 1.85
C VAL A 24 -1.29 -37.86 2.95
N GLN A 25 -2.15 -38.87 2.71
CA GLN A 25 -3.09 -39.33 3.75
C GLN A 25 -2.35 -39.92 4.96
N ALA A 26 -1.30 -40.70 4.74
CA ALA A 26 -0.49 -41.30 5.81
C ALA A 26 0.23 -40.22 6.62
N GLU A 27 0.88 -39.26 5.95
CA GLU A 27 1.57 -38.13 6.58
C GLU A 27 0.63 -37.26 7.42
N LEU A 28 -0.56 -36.94 6.87
CA LEU A 28 -1.58 -36.19 7.60
C LEU A 28 -2.07 -36.96 8.82
N CYS A 29 -2.28 -38.28 8.70
CA CYS A 29 -2.72 -39.11 9.82
C CYS A 29 -1.69 -39.13 10.95
N GLU A 30 -0.42 -39.30 10.61
CA GLU A 30 0.70 -39.27 11.55
C GLU A 30 0.81 -37.90 12.23
N THR A 31 0.83 -36.82 11.44
CA THR A 31 0.98 -35.45 11.95
C THR A 31 -0.20 -35.02 12.83
N ILE A 32 -1.44 -35.35 12.44
CA ILE A 32 -2.62 -35.06 13.25
C ILE A 32 -2.55 -35.81 14.59
N THR A 33 -2.16 -37.08 14.57
CA THR A 33 -2.05 -37.90 15.77
C THR A 33 -0.92 -37.40 16.69
N SER A 34 0.25 -37.05 16.13
CA SER A 34 1.39 -36.53 16.91
C SER A 34 1.09 -35.20 17.59
N LEU A 35 0.25 -34.36 16.95
CA LEU A 35 -0.21 -33.08 17.47
C LEU A 35 -1.47 -33.20 18.36
N GLY A 36 -1.91 -34.42 18.66
CA GLY A 36 -2.95 -34.72 19.65
C GLY A 36 -4.40 -34.72 19.11
N GLY A 37 -4.57 -34.68 17.79
CA GLY A 37 -5.85 -34.80 17.12
C GLY A 37 -6.27 -36.26 16.90
N ARG A 38 -7.46 -36.45 16.33
CA ARG A 38 -8.01 -37.77 15.99
C ARG A 38 -8.53 -37.79 14.57
N VAL A 39 -8.07 -38.75 13.76
CA VAL A 39 -8.61 -38.97 12.42
C VAL A 39 -9.80 -39.94 12.49
N GLU A 40 -10.91 -39.57 11.88
CA GLU A 40 -12.16 -40.34 11.82
C GLU A 40 -12.37 -40.88 10.39
N THR A 41 -12.87 -42.11 10.30
CA THR A 41 -13.21 -42.74 9.00
C THR A 41 -14.50 -42.21 8.38
N LYS A 42 -15.29 -41.45 9.16
CA LYS A 42 -16.55 -40.83 8.77
C LYS A 42 -16.48 -39.34 9.06
N VAL A 43 -17.19 -38.54 8.24
CA VAL A 43 -17.26 -37.09 8.42
C VAL A 43 -17.79 -36.77 9.83
N PRO A 44 -17.01 -36.07 10.67
CA PRO A 44 -17.40 -35.80 12.04
C PRO A 44 -18.57 -34.80 12.12
N ARG A 45 -19.29 -34.80 13.26
CA ARG A 45 -20.33 -33.79 13.55
C ARG A 45 -19.74 -32.41 13.82
N GLN A 46 -18.55 -32.37 14.43
CA GLN A 46 -17.76 -31.19 14.75
C GLN A 46 -16.30 -31.54 14.50
N GLY A 47 -15.56 -30.63 13.88
CA GLY A 47 -14.16 -30.81 13.53
C GLY A 47 -13.84 -30.32 12.11
N TYR A 48 -12.74 -30.84 11.57
CA TYR A 48 -12.17 -30.40 10.30
C TYR A 48 -12.30 -31.48 9.23
N ILE A 49 -12.56 -31.06 8.01
CA ILE A 49 -12.60 -31.89 6.80
C ILE A 49 -11.48 -31.37 5.91
N LEU A 50 -10.41 -32.16 5.81
CA LEU A 50 -9.23 -31.85 5.01
C LEU A 50 -9.51 -32.21 3.56
N VAL A 51 -9.51 -31.22 2.68
CA VAL A 51 -9.88 -31.38 1.28
C VAL A 51 -8.81 -30.84 0.32
N GLN A 52 -8.81 -31.35 -0.91
CA GLN A 52 -8.15 -30.70 -2.03
C GLN A 52 -9.20 -29.91 -2.81
N PHE A 53 -9.06 -28.59 -2.84
CA PHE A 53 -10.01 -27.73 -3.52
C PHE A 53 -10.06 -28.00 -5.03
N GLY A 54 -11.27 -27.97 -5.60
CA GLY A 54 -11.50 -28.12 -7.02
C GLY A 54 -11.66 -29.58 -7.48
N THR A 55 -11.55 -30.57 -6.59
CA THR A 55 -11.86 -31.95 -6.95
C THR A 55 -13.36 -32.22 -6.91
N ALA A 56 -13.81 -33.23 -7.67
CA ALA A 56 -15.20 -33.66 -7.65
C ALA A 56 -15.64 -34.18 -6.27
N GLU A 57 -14.72 -34.82 -5.54
CA GLU A 57 -14.97 -35.34 -4.20
C GLU A 57 -15.15 -34.20 -3.18
N GLU A 58 -14.36 -33.14 -3.25
CA GLU A 58 -14.54 -31.93 -2.43
C GLU A 58 -15.92 -31.31 -2.64
N SER A 59 -16.32 -31.15 -3.91
CA SER A 59 -17.65 -30.67 -4.29
C SER A 59 -18.77 -31.55 -3.73
N ARG A 60 -18.62 -32.88 -3.83
CA ARG A 60 -19.57 -33.85 -3.27
C ARG A 60 -19.66 -33.75 -1.76
N LEU A 61 -18.53 -33.65 -1.06
CA LEU A 61 -18.49 -33.53 0.40
C LEU A 61 -19.17 -32.24 0.86
N ARG A 62 -18.93 -31.10 0.20
CA ARG A 62 -19.63 -29.85 0.48
C ARG A 62 -21.14 -29.98 0.27
N LEU A 63 -21.56 -30.52 -0.87
CA LEU A 63 -22.99 -30.70 -1.17
C LEU A 63 -23.70 -31.57 -0.12
N CYS A 64 -23.05 -32.63 0.36
CA CYS A 64 -23.65 -33.54 1.34
C CYS A 64 -23.59 -33.02 2.80
N TRP A 65 -22.61 -32.18 3.13
CA TRP A 65 -22.25 -31.91 4.53
C TRP A 65 -22.15 -30.44 4.93
N THR A 66 -22.29 -29.51 4.00
CA THR A 66 -22.49 -28.09 4.32
C THR A 66 -23.94 -27.89 4.77
N SER A 67 -24.14 -27.63 6.06
CA SER A 67 -25.45 -27.35 6.65
C SER A 67 -25.29 -26.23 7.68
N ALA A 68 -26.20 -25.26 7.65
CA ALA A 68 -26.23 -24.15 8.60
C ALA A 68 -26.45 -24.63 10.05
N ASP A 69 -27.02 -25.82 10.25
CA ASP A 69 -27.28 -26.40 11.57
C ASP A 69 -26.01 -26.95 12.25
N ARG A 70 -24.87 -26.97 11.54
CA ARG A 70 -23.61 -27.55 11.99
C ARG A 70 -22.45 -26.57 11.78
N PRO A 71 -22.42 -25.44 12.51
CA PRO A 71 -21.41 -24.38 12.32
C PRO A 71 -19.99 -24.85 12.67
N ASP A 72 -19.84 -25.83 13.55
CA ASP A 72 -18.52 -26.32 13.99
C ASP A 72 -17.88 -27.36 13.06
N ARG A 73 -18.30 -27.40 11.79
CA ARG A 73 -17.73 -28.25 10.75
C ARG A 73 -17.04 -27.37 9.73
N TYR A 74 -15.72 -27.53 9.63
CA TYR A 74 -14.89 -26.66 8.82
C TYR A 74 -14.25 -27.43 7.66
N PHE A 75 -14.48 -26.96 6.44
CA PHE A 75 -13.79 -27.45 5.25
C PHE A 75 -12.53 -26.62 5.05
N VAL A 76 -11.37 -27.26 5.13
CA VAL A 76 -10.06 -26.60 5.07
C VAL A 76 -9.16 -27.35 4.09
N PRO A 77 -8.19 -26.67 3.45
CA PRO A 77 -7.25 -27.36 2.57
C PRO A 77 -6.45 -28.40 3.35
N TYR A 78 -5.99 -29.47 2.71
CA TYR A 78 -5.16 -30.47 3.36
C TYR A 78 -3.86 -29.90 3.96
N THR A 79 -3.34 -28.79 3.40
CA THR A 79 -2.18 -28.04 3.93
C THR A 79 -2.45 -27.31 5.25
N TYR A 80 -3.69 -27.29 5.74
CA TYR A 80 -4.08 -26.66 7.00
C TYR A 80 -3.36 -27.23 8.22
N VAL A 81 -3.09 -28.55 8.21
CA VAL A 81 -2.40 -29.22 9.31
C VAL A 81 -0.98 -28.69 9.47
N GLU A 82 -0.25 -28.58 8.36
CA GLU A 82 1.10 -28.00 8.35
C GLU A 82 1.08 -26.53 8.76
N ALA A 83 0.07 -25.77 8.29
CA ALA A 83 -0.09 -24.38 8.70
C ALA A 83 -0.31 -24.22 10.22
N CYS A 84 -1.07 -25.11 10.86
CA CYS A 84 -1.25 -25.10 12.31
C CYS A 84 0.04 -25.50 13.04
N LYS A 85 0.78 -26.48 12.51
CA LYS A 85 2.08 -26.92 13.04
C LYS A 85 3.10 -25.77 13.03
N VAL A 86 3.27 -25.11 11.89
CA VAL A 86 4.15 -23.94 11.73
C VAL A 86 3.72 -22.77 12.63
N ALA A 87 2.41 -22.52 12.75
CA ALA A 87 1.90 -21.49 13.64
C ALA A 87 2.04 -21.83 15.14
N GLY A 88 2.29 -23.11 15.48
CA GLY A 88 2.29 -23.59 16.86
C GLY A 88 0.93 -23.52 17.56
N MET A 89 -0.16 -23.34 16.81
CA MET A 89 -1.51 -23.16 17.34
C MET A 89 -2.58 -23.59 16.34
N LEU A 90 -3.78 -23.93 16.85
CA LEU A 90 -4.95 -24.19 16.01
C LEU A 90 -5.45 -22.89 15.38
N LEU A 91 -5.43 -22.82 14.05
CA LEU A 91 -5.88 -21.64 13.31
C LEU A 91 -7.42 -21.53 13.30
N LYS A 92 -7.94 -20.40 13.78
CA LYS A 92 -9.39 -20.17 13.83
C LYS A 92 -9.97 -19.93 12.43
N GLN A 93 -11.15 -20.49 12.19
CA GLN A 93 -11.90 -20.33 10.94
C GLN A 93 -12.73 -19.04 10.96
N ILE A 94 -12.03 -17.90 11.01
CA ILE A 94 -12.64 -16.59 11.20
C ILE A 94 -13.30 -16.03 9.94
N PHE A 95 -12.91 -16.49 8.76
CA PHE A 95 -13.44 -16.01 7.47
C PHE A 95 -14.59 -16.87 6.96
N VAL A 96 -15.47 -17.28 7.87
CA VAL A 96 -16.68 -18.05 7.59
C VAL A 96 -17.90 -17.23 8.01
N GLU A 97 -18.87 -17.06 7.11
CA GLU A 97 -20.13 -16.35 7.35
C GLU A 97 -21.29 -17.28 7.01
N ASN A 98 -22.20 -17.53 7.96
CA ASN A 98 -23.34 -18.46 7.80
C ASN A 98 -22.92 -19.87 7.33
N GLY A 99 -21.76 -20.36 7.77
CA GLY A 99 -21.22 -21.67 7.39
C GLY A 99 -20.61 -21.72 5.99
N ALA A 100 -20.57 -20.60 5.26
CA ALA A 100 -19.93 -20.49 3.96
C ALA A 100 -18.63 -19.68 4.05
N PRO A 101 -17.60 -20.02 3.25
CA PRO A 101 -16.39 -19.21 3.14
C PRO A 101 -16.69 -17.79 2.67
N MET A 102 -16.06 -16.79 3.28
CA MET A 102 -16.14 -15.41 2.79
C MET A 102 -15.39 -15.28 1.46
N LEU A 103 -16.08 -14.81 0.43
CA LEU A 103 -15.52 -14.58 -0.90
C LEU A 103 -14.61 -13.34 -0.90
N MET A 104 -13.33 -13.53 -1.21
CA MET A 104 -12.31 -12.49 -1.25
C MET A 104 -11.63 -12.44 -2.62
N HIS A 105 -11.30 -11.23 -3.06
CA HIS A 105 -10.52 -10.98 -4.26
C HIS A 105 -9.17 -10.35 -3.90
N ILE A 106 -8.08 -11.02 -4.24
CA ILE A 106 -6.71 -10.48 -4.08
C ILE A 106 -6.39 -9.64 -5.32
N HIS A 107 -6.42 -8.32 -5.18
CA HIS A 107 -6.24 -7.41 -6.30
C HIS A 107 -4.77 -7.43 -6.82
N PRO A 108 -4.54 -7.34 -8.15
CA PRO A 108 -3.19 -7.33 -8.73
C PRO A 108 -2.27 -6.16 -8.33
N SER A 109 -2.79 -5.14 -7.62
CA SER A 109 -1.99 -4.00 -7.15
C SER A 109 -0.95 -4.41 -6.10
N ILE A 110 -1.13 -5.57 -5.44
CA ILE A 110 -0.10 -6.18 -4.60
C ILE A 110 0.95 -6.77 -5.54
N ALA A 111 2.00 -6.02 -5.87
CA ALA A 111 2.94 -6.38 -6.94
C ALA A 111 3.62 -7.74 -6.75
N ASN A 112 3.99 -8.06 -5.50
CA ASN A 112 4.71 -9.29 -5.18
C ASN A 112 3.81 -10.53 -5.29
N VAL A 113 4.13 -11.42 -6.24
CA VAL A 113 3.41 -12.67 -6.50
C VAL A 113 3.43 -13.60 -5.28
N ASN A 114 4.59 -13.74 -4.62
CA ASN A 114 4.75 -14.58 -3.44
C ASN A 114 3.90 -14.07 -2.28
N ALA A 115 3.81 -12.74 -2.12
CA ALA A 115 2.94 -12.13 -1.13
C ALA A 115 1.45 -12.44 -1.41
N ARG A 116 1.02 -12.43 -2.68
CA ARG A 116 -0.35 -12.84 -3.05
C ARG A 116 -0.60 -14.33 -2.76
N SER A 117 0.35 -15.20 -3.10
CA SER A 117 0.25 -16.64 -2.82
C SER A 117 0.17 -16.92 -1.31
N ALA A 118 1.05 -16.30 -0.51
CA ALA A 118 1.04 -16.44 0.95
C ALA A 118 -0.26 -15.89 1.57
N LEU A 119 -0.75 -14.76 1.05
CA LEU A 119 -2.04 -14.18 1.47
C LEU A 119 -3.21 -15.11 1.14
N SER A 120 -3.22 -15.70 -0.06
CA SER A 120 -4.20 -16.68 -0.52
C SER A 120 -4.25 -17.90 0.41
N GLN A 121 -3.09 -18.48 0.73
CA GLN A 121 -2.99 -19.59 1.66
C GLN A 121 -3.54 -19.23 3.04
N ARG A 122 -3.13 -18.06 3.58
CA ARG A 122 -3.61 -17.59 4.88
C ARG A 122 -5.13 -17.40 4.93
N ILE A 123 -5.73 -16.90 3.86
CA ILE A 123 -7.20 -16.77 3.76
C ILE A 123 -7.85 -18.15 3.79
N MET A 124 -7.37 -19.11 2.99
CA MET A 124 -7.90 -20.48 2.94
C MET A 124 -7.75 -21.21 4.28
N HIS A 125 -6.59 -21.07 4.95
CA HIS A 125 -6.34 -21.68 6.26
C HIS A 125 -7.22 -21.11 7.37
N SER A 126 -7.74 -19.90 7.19
CA SER A 126 -8.68 -19.25 8.11
C SER A 126 -10.13 -19.32 7.63
N GLY A 127 -10.43 -20.15 6.64
CA GLY A 127 -11.79 -20.52 6.22
C GLY A 127 -12.42 -19.66 5.11
N GLY A 128 -11.66 -18.75 4.49
CA GLY A 128 -12.12 -17.90 3.40
C GLY A 128 -11.83 -18.47 2.01
N ASP A 129 -12.38 -17.84 0.97
CA ASP A 129 -12.12 -18.17 -0.43
C ASP A 129 -11.41 -17.00 -1.15
N PRO A 130 -10.12 -17.11 -1.50
CA PRO A 130 -9.36 -16.05 -2.16
C PRO A 130 -9.54 -16.01 -3.69
N ASN A 131 -10.26 -16.95 -4.29
CA ASN A 131 -10.37 -17.11 -5.75
C ASN A 131 -11.55 -16.35 -6.36
N ALA A 132 -12.27 -15.56 -5.57
CA ALA A 132 -13.42 -14.82 -6.05
C ALA A 132 -13.02 -13.69 -7.02
N THR A 133 -13.89 -13.43 -7.99
CA THR A 133 -13.76 -12.27 -8.89
C THR A 133 -14.06 -10.97 -8.15
N ALA A 134 -13.58 -9.83 -8.64
CA ALA A 134 -13.89 -8.52 -8.03
C ALA A 134 -15.41 -8.22 -7.97
N GLN A 135 -16.18 -8.78 -8.89
CA GLN A 135 -17.63 -8.61 -8.95
C GLN A 135 -18.34 -9.45 -7.89
N SER A 136 -17.96 -10.72 -7.72
CA SER A 136 -18.60 -11.65 -6.78
C SER A 136 -18.02 -11.58 -5.37
N ALA A 137 -16.81 -11.03 -5.20
CA ALA A 137 -16.17 -10.93 -3.90
C ALA A 137 -16.91 -9.96 -2.97
N ARG A 138 -17.02 -10.38 -1.71
CA ARG A 138 -17.47 -9.54 -0.59
C ARG A 138 -16.35 -8.61 -0.13
N ILE A 139 -15.10 -9.09 -0.17
CA ILE A 139 -13.93 -8.33 0.27
C ILE A 139 -12.93 -8.23 -0.89
N ILE A 140 -12.46 -7.02 -1.18
CA ILE A 140 -11.37 -6.77 -2.14
C ILE A 140 -10.14 -6.34 -1.34
N LEU A 141 -9.05 -7.10 -1.48
CA LEU A 141 -7.77 -6.84 -0.81
C LEU A 141 -6.82 -6.16 -1.78
N ALA A 142 -6.32 -4.97 -1.44
CA ALA A 142 -5.43 -4.19 -2.30
C ALA A 142 -4.26 -3.57 -1.52
N ASP A 143 -3.24 -3.11 -2.25
CA ASP A 143 -2.10 -2.39 -1.67
C ASP A 143 -2.49 -0.92 -1.34
N PRO A 144 -2.50 -0.51 -0.06
CA PRO A 144 -2.88 0.84 0.35
C PRO A 144 -1.91 1.93 -0.14
N ASN A 145 -0.69 1.57 -0.55
CA ASN A 145 0.32 2.51 -1.02
C ASN A 145 0.18 2.87 -2.52
N THR A 146 -0.86 2.34 -3.19
CA THR A 146 -1.11 2.57 -4.62
C THR A 146 -2.37 3.40 -4.83
N ASP A 147 -2.42 4.21 -5.90
CA ASP A 147 -3.62 4.99 -6.28
C ASP A 147 -4.85 4.12 -6.63
N VAL A 148 -4.62 2.83 -6.85
CA VAL A 148 -5.67 1.85 -7.07
C VAL A 148 -6.57 1.69 -5.83
N PHE A 149 -5.99 1.73 -4.63
CA PHE A 149 -6.75 1.57 -3.39
C PHE A 149 -7.82 2.65 -3.21
N PRO A 150 -7.51 3.97 -3.22
CA PRO A 150 -8.54 5.00 -3.11
C PRO A 150 -9.52 4.98 -4.30
N HIS A 151 -9.08 4.55 -5.48
CA HIS A 151 -9.99 4.36 -6.62
C HIS A 151 -11.01 3.25 -6.36
N LEU A 152 -10.58 2.07 -5.90
CA LEU A 152 -11.48 0.97 -5.54
C LEU A 152 -12.45 1.36 -4.43
N VAL A 153 -11.98 2.03 -3.37
CA VAL A 153 -12.83 2.55 -2.30
C VAL A 153 -13.91 3.46 -2.89
N LYS A 154 -13.54 4.41 -3.75
CA LYS A 154 -14.49 5.33 -4.38
C LYS A 154 -15.48 4.62 -5.31
N THR A 155 -15.04 3.60 -6.05
CA THR A 155 -15.87 2.84 -6.99
C THR A 155 -16.92 2.01 -6.26
N TYR A 156 -16.54 1.35 -5.17
CA TYR A 156 -17.40 0.41 -4.45
C TYR A 156 -18.08 1.00 -3.18
N GLN A 157 -17.86 2.28 -2.85
CA GLN A 157 -18.44 2.92 -1.65
C GLN A 157 -19.97 2.87 -1.55
N SER A 158 -20.65 2.72 -2.70
CA SER A 158 -22.12 2.69 -2.77
C SER A 158 -22.69 1.27 -2.81
N GLU A 159 -21.86 0.24 -2.90
CA GLU A 159 -22.30 -1.17 -2.91
C GLU A 159 -22.36 -1.71 -1.47
N PRO A 160 -23.55 -1.91 -0.89
CA PRO A 160 -23.67 -2.44 0.46
C PRO A 160 -23.13 -3.87 0.53
N GLY A 161 -22.38 -4.18 1.59
CA GLY A 161 -21.81 -5.51 1.80
C GLY A 161 -20.52 -5.78 1.03
N LYS A 162 -20.00 -4.82 0.26
CA LYS A 162 -18.63 -4.86 -0.27
C LYS A 162 -17.67 -4.06 0.58
N TYR A 163 -16.51 -4.65 0.85
CA TYR A 163 -15.47 -4.05 1.67
C TYR A 163 -14.16 -4.01 0.90
N ILE A 164 -13.45 -2.89 1.01
CA ILE A 164 -12.16 -2.65 0.36
C ILE A 164 -11.16 -2.48 1.49
N GLU A 165 -10.28 -3.46 1.64
CA GLU A 165 -9.36 -3.54 2.77
C GLU A 165 -7.91 -3.65 2.29
N SER A 166 -6.98 -3.20 3.13
CA SER A 166 -5.55 -3.41 2.88
C SER A 166 -5.23 -4.90 2.95
N TYR A 167 -4.29 -5.41 2.16
CA TYR A 167 -3.82 -6.80 2.32
C TYR A 167 -3.30 -7.14 3.73
N LEU A 168 -2.84 -6.14 4.50
CA LEU A 168 -2.42 -6.28 5.89
C LEU A 168 -3.60 -6.59 6.85
N TRP A 169 -4.83 -6.32 6.43
CA TRP A 169 -6.05 -6.56 7.19
C TRP A 169 -6.23 -8.04 7.55
N VAL A 170 -5.90 -8.95 6.63
CA VAL A 170 -5.99 -10.40 6.85
C VAL A 170 -5.11 -10.82 8.03
N LYS A 171 -3.85 -10.36 8.06
CA LYS A 171 -2.93 -10.63 9.17
C LYS A 171 -3.51 -10.14 10.51
N LYS A 172 -4.03 -8.91 10.55
CA LYS A 172 -4.64 -8.33 11.76
C LYS A 172 -5.86 -9.14 12.24
N CYS A 173 -6.70 -9.62 11.33
CA CYS A 173 -7.87 -10.43 11.68
C CYS A 173 -7.46 -11.79 12.25
N VAL A 174 -6.46 -12.45 11.64
CA VAL A 174 -5.94 -13.74 12.12
C VAL A 174 -5.31 -13.61 13.50
N GLU A 175 -4.47 -12.60 13.71
CA GLU A 175 -3.84 -12.32 15.02
C GLU A 175 -4.87 -12.01 16.10
N ARG A 176 -5.90 -11.23 15.76
CA ARG A 176 -7.02 -10.94 16.66
C ARG A 176 -7.94 -12.14 16.89
N GLY A 177 -7.93 -13.10 15.97
CA GLY A 177 -8.87 -14.22 15.96
C GLY A 177 -10.32 -13.80 15.71
N ALA A 178 -10.56 -12.66 15.06
CA ALA A 178 -11.88 -12.15 14.71
C ALA A 178 -11.82 -11.20 13.51
N VAL A 179 -12.86 -11.21 12.68
CA VAL A 179 -13.03 -10.28 11.55
C VAL A 179 -13.40 -8.90 12.08
N ALA A 180 -12.62 -7.88 11.71
CA ALA A 180 -12.88 -6.50 12.10
C ALA A 180 -12.58 -5.56 10.93
N PHE A 181 -13.63 -5.02 10.31
CA PHE A 181 -13.50 -4.10 9.18
C PHE A 181 -12.97 -2.73 9.62
N THR A 182 -12.25 -2.09 8.72
CA THR A 182 -11.81 -0.69 8.89
C THR A 182 -13.06 0.20 8.90
N PRO A 183 -13.29 0.99 9.96
CA PRO A 183 -14.50 1.80 10.07
C PRO A 183 -14.53 2.86 8.97
N LEU A 184 -15.69 3.01 8.31
CA LEU A 184 -15.92 4.09 7.35
C LEU A 184 -15.97 5.42 8.11
N VAL A 185 -14.90 6.20 8.00
CA VAL A 185 -14.88 7.56 8.53
C VAL A 185 -15.68 8.42 7.57
N TYR A 186 -16.85 8.89 8.01
CA TYR A 186 -17.63 9.86 7.28
C TYR A 186 -16.79 11.11 7.06
N LYS A 187 -16.33 11.32 5.83
CA LYS A 187 -15.76 12.60 5.43
C LYS A 187 -16.92 13.57 5.38
N ASN A 188 -16.91 14.57 6.26
CA ASN A 188 -17.90 15.63 6.22
C ASN A 188 -17.98 16.15 4.79
N PRO A 189 -19.16 16.07 4.14
CA PRO A 189 -19.34 16.54 2.78
C PRO A 189 -19.00 18.01 2.84
N GLY A 190 -17.87 18.37 2.21
CA GLY A 190 -17.23 19.66 2.40
C GLY A 190 -18.25 20.78 2.47
N GLY A 191 -18.27 21.47 3.60
CA GLY A 191 -19.27 22.46 3.95
C GLY A 191 -18.81 23.15 5.22
N ARG A 192 -18.99 24.46 5.28
CA ARG A 192 -18.69 25.21 6.50
C ARG A 192 -19.64 24.71 7.58
N ARG A 193 -19.14 24.52 8.80
CA ARG A 193 -20.01 24.13 9.91
C ARG A 193 -21.06 25.23 10.10
N PRO A 194 -22.34 24.91 10.29
CA PRO A 194 -23.33 25.93 10.66
C PRO A 194 -22.83 26.71 11.90
N GLY A 195 -22.66 28.02 11.76
CA GLY A 195 -22.08 28.89 12.81
C GLY A 195 -20.60 29.23 12.64
N GLU A 196 -19.87 28.58 11.73
CA GLU A 196 -18.52 28.98 11.37
C GLU A 196 -18.59 30.21 10.45
N GLU A 197 -18.47 31.39 11.06
CA GLU A 197 -18.51 32.66 10.35
C GLU A 197 -17.45 32.69 9.24
N ARG A 198 -17.80 33.37 8.14
CA ARG A 198 -16.83 33.56 7.07
C ARG A 198 -15.72 34.44 7.62
N THR A 199 -14.51 33.89 7.77
CA THR A 199 -13.32 34.69 8.02
C THR A 199 -13.31 35.85 7.02
N HIS A 200 -13.28 37.07 7.53
CA HIS A 200 -13.19 38.27 6.71
C HIS A 200 -11.73 38.47 6.31
N PHE A 201 -11.50 38.93 5.07
CA PHE A 201 -10.16 39.31 4.63
C PHE A 201 -9.72 40.55 5.39
N THR A 202 -8.58 40.45 6.06
CA THR A 202 -7.91 41.57 6.72
C THR A 202 -7.10 42.40 5.72
N GLU A 203 -6.65 43.59 6.11
CA GLU A 203 -5.76 44.39 5.26
C GLU A 203 -4.38 43.72 5.10
N GLU A 204 -3.91 43.03 6.14
CA GLU A 204 -2.68 42.24 6.12
C GLU A 204 -2.75 41.08 5.11
N ASP A 205 -3.87 40.36 5.10
CA ASP A 205 -4.15 39.30 4.11
C ASP A 205 -4.01 39.82 2.67
N GLU A 206 -4.47 41.04 2.43
CA GLU A 206 -4.42 41.68 1.12
C GLU A 206 -3.04 42.20 0.74
N GLN A 207 -2.32 42.73 1.72
CA GLN A 207 -0.93 43.13 1.53
C GLN A 207 -0.07 41.91 1.19
N ASN A 208 -0.25 40.79 1.91
CA ASN A 208 0.46 39.55 1.64
C ASN A 208 0.07 38.95 0.29
N LEU A 209 -1.22 39.02 -0.08
CA LEU A 209 -1.67 38.63 -1.43
C LEU A 209 -1.03 39.49 -2.52
N ALA A 210 -0.95 40.82 -2.31
CA ALA A 210 -0.31 41.75 -3.23
C ALA A 210 1.19 41.46 -3.35
N ASN A 211 1.90 41.21 -2.25
CA ASN A 211 3.31 40.82 -2.22
C ASN A 211 3.55 39.54 -3.04
N TRP A 212 2.70 38.53 -2.86
CA TRP A 212 2.79 37.28 -3.64
C TRP A 212 2.60 37.51 -5.13
N ILE A 213 1.56 38.26 -5.52
CA ILE A 213 1.29 38.56 -6.93
C ILE A 213 2.39 39.43 -7.52
N ALA A 214 2.92 40.42 -6.79
CA ALA A 214 4.05 41.25 -7.20
C ALA A 214 5.29 40.41 -7.48
N THR A 215 5.55 39.41 -6.64
CA THR A 215 6.69 38.49 -6.79
C THR A 215 6.55 37.58 -8.01
N LYS A 216 5.34 37.05 -8.27
CA LYS A 216 5.11 36.09 -9.36
C LYS A 216 4.78 36.73 -10.70
N ILE A 217 3.98 37.80 -10.72
CA ILE A 217 3.49 38.52 -11.90
C ILE A 217 3.57 40.05 -11.66
N PRO A 218 4.78 40.63 -11.70
CA PRO A 218 5.02 42.04 -11.35
C PRO A 218 4.25 43.03 -12.21
N TYR A 219 4.06 42.73 -13.50
CA TYR A 219 3.43 43.64 -14.46
C TYR A 219 2.04 43.15 -14.86
N LYS A 220 1.05 44.05 -14.81
CA LYS A 220 -0.35 43.72 -15.12
C LYS A 220 -0.54 43.32 -16.59
N GLU A 221 0.24 43.92 -17.49
CA GLU A 221 0.15 43.72 -18.94
C GLU A 221 0.51 42.30 -19.38
N THR A 222 1.35 41.62 -18.60
CA THR A 222 1.69 40.21 -18.83
C THR A 222 0.48 39.28 -18.66
N GLY A 223 -0.61 39.78 -18.08
CA GLY A 223 -1.83 39.00 -17.82
C GLY A 223 -1.65 37.99 -16.70
N GLY A 224 -2.52 36.98 -16.61
CA GLY A 224 -2.33 35.83 -15.72
C GLY A 224 -2.64 36.04 -14.22
N ARG A 225 -2.78 37.29 -13.72
CA ARG A 225 -3.14 37.57 -12.32
C ARG A 225 -4.48 36.96 -11.88
N THR A 226 -5.35 36.61 -12.81
CA THR A 226 -6.66 35.95 -12.55
C THR A 226 -6.66 34.43 -12.81
N GLY A 227 -5.50 33.83 -13.13
CA GLY A 227 -5.38 32.41 -13.42
C GLY A 227 -5.46 31.54 -12.15
N ASN A 228 -6.18 30.41 -12.19
CA ASN A 228 -6.38 29.55 -11.03
C ASN A 228 -5.07 29.01 -10.44
N ARG A 229 -4.11 28.68 -11.30
CA ARG A 229 -2.84 28.06 -10.91
C ARG A 229 -1.99 28.95 -9.98
N LEU A 230 -2.06 30.27 -10.13
CA LEU A 230 -1.35 31.22 -9.26
C LEU A 230 -1.80 31.10 -7.80
N TYR A 231 -3.11 30.92 -7.58
CA TYR A 231 -3.70 30.83 -6.25
C TYR A 231 -3.63 29.42 -5.69
N GLN A 232 -3.66 28.39 -6.54
CA GLN A 232 -3.39 27.01 -6.13
C GLN A 232 -1.95 26.90 -5.60
N GLN A 233 -0.99 27.47 -6.34
CA GLN A 233 0.42 27.54 -5.90
C GLN A 233 0.59 28.34 -4.61
N LEU A 234 -0.16 29.43 -4.42
CA LEU A 234 -0.17 30.16 -3.15
C LEU A 234 -0.57 29.24 -1.99
N CYS A 235 -1.65 28.45 -2.16
CA CYS A 235 -2.09 27.49 -1.13
C CYS A 235 -1.14 26.30 -0.96
N GLU A 236 -0.40 25.89 -1.99
CA GLU A 236 0.63 24.84 -1.86
C GLU A 236 1.81 25.29 -0.99
N GLN A 237 2.10 26.59 -0.91
CA GLN A 237 3.14 27.15 -0.03
C GLN A 237 2.73 27.19 1.45
N SER A 238 1.51 26.77 1.82
CA SER A 238 1.04 26.88 3.20
C SER A 238 1.83 26.07 4.23
N ALA A 239 2.73 25.18 3.78
CA ALA A 239 3.64 24.45 4.66
C ALA A 239 4.69 25.37 5.31
N ASP A 240 5.04 26.48 4.66
CA ASP A 240 6.01 27.43 5.15
C ASP A 240 5.37 28.38 6.18
N PRO A 241 6.00 28.64 7.34
CA PRO A 241 5.44 29.49 8.38
C PRO A 241 5.09 30.92 7.90
N GLU A 242 5.83 31.46 6.94
CA GLU A 242 5.57 32.79 6.35
C GLU A 242 4.27 32.84 5.53
N PHE A 243 3.80 31.70 5.05
CA PHE A 243 2.56 31.56 4.26
C PHE A 243 1.40 30.96 5.06
N ALA A 244 1.52 30.87 6.40
CA ALA A 244 0.46 30.34 7.26
C ALA A 244 -0.89 31.08 7.08
N TRP A 245 -0.85 32.38 6.79
CA TRP A 245 -2.02 33.23 6.53
C TRP A 245 -2.86 32.75 5.33
N VAL A 246 -2.27 32.03 4.38
CA VAL A 246 -2.96 31.53 3.18
C VAL A 246 -4.06 30.53 3.54
N THR A 247 -3.87 29.75 4.61
CA THR A 247 -4.82 28.72 5.05
C THR A 247 -6.17 29.27 5.53
N ARG A 248 -6.23 30.57 5.85
CA ARG A 248 -7.46 31.27 6.29
C ARG A 248 -8.56 31.26 5.23
N HIS A 249 -8.18 31.15 3.96
CA HIS A 249 -9.13 31.16 2.85
C HIS A 249 -8.73 30.16 1.76
N THR A 250 -9.72 29.62 1.04
CA THR A 250 -9.44 28.74 -0.11
C THR A 250 -8.85 29.53 -1.28
N TRP A 251 -8.10 28.88 -2.16
CA TRP A 251 -7.54 29.52 -3.37
C TRP A 251 -8.62 30.21 -4.23
N GLN A 252 -9.84 29.67 -4.29
CA GLN A 252 -10.95 30.32 -4.99
C GLN A 252 -11.35 31.63 -4.33
N SER A 253 -11.36 31.66 -2.99
CA SER A 253 -11.71 32.85 -2.21
C SER A 253 -10.66 33.95 -2.40
N TRP A 254 -9.36 33.61 -2.38
CA TRP A 254 -8.27 34.54 -2.69
C TRP A 254 -8.39 35.11 -4.10
N ARG A 255 -8.66 34.25 -5.09
CA ARG A 255 -8.85 34.66 -6.48
C ARG A 255 -10.03 35.61 -6.64
N GLU A 256 -11.17 35.29 -6.04
CA GLU A 256 -12.35 36.16 -6.10
C GLU A 256 -12.13 37.46 -5.32
N ARG A 257 -11.34 37.44 -4.23
CA ARG A 257 -10.93 38.65 -3.52
C ARG A 257 -10.11 39.57 -4.42
N TYR A 258 -9.12 39.03 -5.12
CA TYR A 258 -8.35 39.79 -6.10
C TYR A 258 -9.24 40.32 -7.22
N LYS A 259 -10.06 39.46 -7.83
CA LYS A 259 -10.94 39.85 -8.95
C LYS A 259 -11.89 40.99 -8.59
N LYS A 260 -12.50 40.95 -7.40
CA LYS A 260 -13.42 42.00 -6.92
C LYS A 260 -12.71 43.29 -6.52
N ASN A 261 -11.46 43.22 -6.06
CA ASN A 261 -10.69 44.37 -5.57
C ASN A 261 -9.50 44.71 -6.47
N ALA A 262 -9.54 44.30 -7.74
CA ALA A 262 -8.39 44.37 -8.63
C ALA A 262 -7.80 45.77 -8.74
N VAL A 263 -8.65 46.81 -8.82
CA VAL A 263 -8.21 48.20 -8.90
C VAL A 263 -7.36 48.62 -7.69
N ARG A 264 -7.75 48.22 -6.47
CA ARG A 264 -7.01 48.58 -5.26
C ARG A 264 -5.75 47.72 -5.09
N LEU A 265 -5.88 46.41 -5.30
CA LEU A 265 -4.74 45.49 -5.17
C LEU A 265 -3.69 45.72 -6.25
N ASP A 266 -4.09 46.08 -7.48
CA ASP A 266 -3.15 46.43 -8.54
C ASP A 266 -2.32 47.68 -8.21
N ARG A 267 -2.88 48.64 -7.46
CA ARG A 267 -2.13 49.80 -6.95
C ARG A 267 -1.09 49.36 -5.93
N LEU A 268 -1.49 48.55 -4.93
CA LEU A 268 -0.54 48.00 -3.95
C LEU A 268 0.56 47.18 -4.63
N ILE A 269 0.20 46.33 -5.60
CA ILE A 269 1.18 45.56 -6.39
C ILE A 269 2.14 46.49 -7.13
N ALA A 270 1.65 47.56 -7.76
CA ALA A 270 2.50 48.53 -8.44
C ALA A 270 3.47 49.20 -7.45
N ASP A 271 2.99 49.64 -6.29
CA ASP A 271 3.83 50.26 -5.25
C ASP A 271 4.91 49.31 -4.75
N ILE A 272 4.57 48.03 -4.53
CA ILE A 272 5.53 46.98 -4.12
C ILE A 272 6.58 46.75 -5.23
N VAL A 273 6.15 46.68 -6.48
CA VAL A 273 7.06 46.48 -7.63
C VAL A 273 8.00 47.68 -7.81
N ASP A 274 7.50 48.90 -7.61
CA ASP A 274 8.30 50.13 -7.69
C ASP A 274 9.32 50.24 -6.55
N GLN A 275 9.00 49.72 -5.37
CA GLN A 275 9.94 49.64 -4.24
C GLN A 275 10.98 48.54 -4.43
N THR A 276 10.55 47.36 -4.88
CA THR A 276 11.42 46.18 -4.99
C THR A 276 12.29 46.23 -6.25
N LYS A 277 11.88 47.01 -7.27
CA LYS A 277 12.51 47.14 -8.60
C LYS A 277 13.11 45.82 -9.09
N PRO A 278 12.31 44.74 -9.20
CA PRO A 278 12.82 43.45 -9.63
C PRO A 278 13.48 43.61 -10.99
N ALA A 279 14.75 43.21 -11.10
CA ALA A 279 15.49 43.35 -12.35
C ALA A 279 14.74 42.57 -13.45
N GLN A 280 14.42 43.27 -14.54
CA GLN A 280 13.62 42.73 -15.63
C GLN A 280 14.35 41.52 -16.25
N GLY A 281 13.91 40.30 -15.91
CA GLY A 281 14.51 39.05 -16.37
C GLY A 281 15.01 38.08 -15.28
N GLU A 282 14.78 38.34 -13.99
CA GLU A 282 15.15 37.38 -12.94
C GLU A 282 14.34 36.06 -13.00
N LYS A 283 15.03 34.95 -12.75
CA LYS A 283 14.45 33.58 -12.77
C LYS A 283 13.36 33.47 -11.70
N GLY A 284 12.11 33.26 -12.12
CA GLY A 284 10.97 33.04 -11.19
C GLY A 284 9.67 33.75 -11.58
N GLN A 285 9.72 34.67 -12.55
CA GLN A 285 8.53 35.38 -13.05
C GLN A 285 7.66 34.47 -13.93
N TYR A 286 6.38 34.34 -13.57
CA TYR A 286 5.40 33.48 -14.22
C TYR A 286 5.03 34.07 -15.59
N GLY A 287 5.44 33.41 -16.69
CA GLY A 287 5.16 33.86 -18.06
C GLY A 287 6.39 34.11 -18.93
N TYR A 288 7.61 34.08 -18.40
CA TYR A 288 8.82 33.97 -19.23
C TYR A 288 8.97 32.52 -19.71
N VAL A 289 8.18 32.18 -20.73
CA VAL A 289 8.50 31.08 -21.64
C VAL A 289 9.84 31.45 -22.27
N ARG A 290 10.87 30.60 -22.13
CA ARG A 290 12.11 30.76 -22.90
C ARG A 290 11.69 31.05 -24.33
N GLN A 291 12.11 32.18 -24.91
CA GLN A 291 11.95 32.34 -26.34
C GLN A 291 12.60 31.09 -26.95
N PRO A 292 11.86 30.29 -27.75
CA PRO A 292 12.48 29.19 -28.43
C PRO A 292 13.66 29.79 -29.18
N GLU A 293 14.89 29.32 -28.88
CA GLU A 293 16.09 29.74 -29.61
C GLU A 293 15.70 29.83 -31.07
N GLU A 294 15.93 31.01 -31.65
CA GLU A 294 15.59 31.31 -33.03
C GLU A 294 16.35 30.29 -33.89
N LYS A 295 15.73 29.13 -34.13
CA LYS A 295 16.36 28.02 -34.83
C LYS A 295 16.73 28.59 -36.18
N GLN A 296 18.02 28.83 -36.39
CA GLN A 296 18.59 29.29 -37.64
C GLN A 296 17.86 28.54 -38.75
N LYS A 297 17.11 29.29 -39.58
CA LYS A 297 16.30 28.74 -40.68
C LYS A 297 17.19 27.82 -41.51
N LYS A 298 17.16 26.51 -41.23
CA LYS A 298 17.76 25.51 -42.11
C LYS A 298 16.99 25.62 -43.41
N GLN A 299 17.66 26.14 -44.44
CA GLN A 299 17.14 26.23 -45.80
C GLN A 299 16.62 24.84 -46.20
N ARG A 300 15.29 24.68 -46.26
CA ARG A 300 14.66 23.47 -46.81
C ARG A 300 15.07 23.41 -48.28
N LYS A 301 15.97 22.48 -48.62
CA LYS A 301 16.24 22.11 -50.01
C LYS A 301 14.92 21.68 -50.65
N LYS A 302 14.56 22.41 -51.70
CA LYS A 302 13.39 22.25 -52.56
C LYS A 302 13.40 20.82 -53.14
N LYS A 303 12.56 19.93 -52.59
CA LYS A 303 12.33 18.59 -53.16
C LYS A 303 11.41 18.78 -54.37
N VAL A 304 11.98 18.56 -55.55
CA VAL A 304 11.27 18.52 -56.84
C VAL A 304 10.17 17.46 -56.75
N LYS A 305 8.93 17.85 -57.04
CA LYS A 305 7.76 16.97 -57.10
C LYS A 305 7.49 16.69 -58.60
N PRO A 306 7.34 15.43 -59.03
CA PRO A 306 6.94 15.12 -60.38
C PRO A 306 5.45 15.41 -60.60
N GLN A 307 5.20 15.75 -61.85
CA GLN A 307 4.00 16.18 -62.54
C GLN A 307 3.08 14.98 -62.85
N GLU A 308 1.77 15.12 -62.61
CA GLU A 308 0.66 14.57 -63.42
C GLU A 308 -0.70 14.95 -62.78
N SER A 309 -1.49 15.75 -63.51
CA SER A 309 -2.76 15.40 -64.18
C SER A 309 -3.97 15.81 -63.33
N SER A 310 -4.48 17.04 -63.48
CA SER A 310 -5.56 17.43 -64.41
C SER A 310 -6.83 16.60 -64.22
N PHE A 311 -7.77 17.10 -63.42
CA PHE A 311 -9.20 16.93 -63.65
C PHE A 311 -9.92 18.14 -63.04
N ASP A 312 -10.47 18.97 -63.92
CA ASP A 312 -11.41 20.03 -63.63
C ASP A 312 -12.71 19.41 -63.09
N ASP A 313 -13.24 19.94 -61.99
CA ASP A 313 -14.67 20.26 -61.99
C ASP A 313 -14.98 21.42 -61.03
N GLU A 314 -15.88 22.22 -61.54
CA GLU A 314 -16.38 23.53 -61.20
C GLU A 314 -17.53 23.39 -60.19
N PHE A 315 -17.55 24.12 -59.07
CA PHE A 315 -18.81 24.64 -58.52
C PHE A 315 -18.64 25.70 -57.41
N VAL A 316 -18.83 26.94 -57.85
CA VAL A 316 -19.62 28.06 -57.30
C VAL A 316 -19.99 28.13 -55.81
N VAL A 317 -19.62 29.30 -55.27
CA VAL A 317 -19.98 30.01 -54.04
C VAL A 317 -21.49 30.14 -53.79
N GLY A 318 -21.93 30.04 -52.52
CA GLY A 318 -23.26 30.52 -52.14
C GLY A 318 -23.61 30.42 -50.65
N SER A 319 -23.41 31.52 -49.92
CA SER A 319 -24.07 31.83 -48.64
C SER A 319 -25.60 31.71 -48.71
N SER A 320 -26.26 31.33 -47.60
CA SER A 320 -27.44 32.04 -47.06
C SER A 320 -27.94 31.50 -45.72
N LYS A 321 -28.27 32.46 -44.83
CA LYS A 321 -29.14 32.37 -43.64
C LYS A 321 -30.52 31.80 -43.99
N LEU A 322 -31.19 31.15 -43.03
CA LEU A 322 -32.57 31.51 -42.66
C LEU A 322 -32.96 30.97 -41.27
N GLU A 323 -33.73 31.80 -40.56
CA GLU A 323 -34.48 31.53 -39.33
C GLU A 323 -35.71 30.64 -39.59
N GLY A 324 -36.31 30.07 -38.54
CA GLY A 324 -37.75 29.77 -38.57
C GLY A 324 -38.23 28.54 -37.79
N MET A 325 -38.77 28.79 -36.59
CA MET A 325 -39.99 28.25 -35.96
C MET A 325 -40.44 26.78 -36.18
N GLY A 326 -40.85 26.14 -35.08
CA GLY A 326 -41.84 25.06 -35.15
C GLY A 326 -41.95 24.19 -33.89
N MET A 327 -42.89 24.54 -33.01
CA MET A 327 -43.42 23.63 -31.98
C MET A 327 -44.02 22.38 -32.62
N PHE A 328 -43.97 21.21 -31.96
CA PHE A 328 -45.11 20.29 -31.88
C PHE A 328 -44.97 19.29 -30.73
N SER A 329 -46.13 19.08 -30.09
CA SER A 329 -46.45 18.16 -28.99
C SER A 329 -46.58 16.72 -29.49
N GLY A 330 -46.46 15.72 -28.60
CA GLY A 330 -46.76 14.33 -28.91
C GLY A 330 -46.57 13.36 -27.74
N VAL A 331 -47.59 13.25 -26.90
CA VAL A 331 -47.79 12.20 -25.88
C VAL A 331 -48.48 11.00 -26.56
N VAL A 332 -48.04 9.76 -26.29
CA VAL A 332 -48.80 8.54 -26.60
C VAL A 332 -48.65 7.55 -25.43
N PRO A 333 -49.74 6.92 -24.93
CA PRO A 333 -49.73 6.00 -23.80
C PRO A 333 -49.67 4.52 -24.23
N ILE A 334 -49.16 3.65 -23.36
CA ILE A 334 -49.22 2.18 -23.48
C ILE A 334 -49.93 1.61 -22.25
N GLU A 335 -51.13 1.09 -22.47
CA GLU A 335 -51.85 0.13 -21.63
C GLU A 335 -51.94 -1.20 -22.41
N GLY A 336 -51.90 -2.34 -21.71
CA GLY A 336 -52.19 -3.63 -22.33
C GLY A 336 -51.79 -4.85 -21.49
N LEU A 337 -52.62 -5.17 -20.50
CA LEU A 337 -52.68 -6.44 -19.78
C LEU A 337 -52.96 -7.63 -20.72
N GLY A 338 -52.40 -8.80 -20.41
CA GLY A 338 -52.70 -10.06 -21.09
C GLY A 338 -52.15 -11.28 -20.34
N GLU A 339 -52.99 -11.82 -19.46
CA GLU A 339 -52.88 -13.10 -18.76
C GLU A 339 -53.07 -14.27 -19.75
N MET A 340 -52.27 -15.33 -19.67
CA MET A 340 -52.74 -16.69 -20.01
C MET A 340 -51.85 -17.77 -19.41
N GLN A 341 -52.47 -18.63 -18.59
CA GLN A 341 -51.98 -19.95 -18.18
C GLN A 341 -52.05 -20.92 -19.37
N VAL A 342 -51.28 -22.03 -19.33
CA VAL A 342 -51.75 -23.43 -19.45
C VAL A 342 -50.54 -24.36 -19.44
N ALA A 343 -50.67 -25.46 -18.70
CA ALA A 343 -49.74 -26.57 -18.55
C ALA A 343 -49.63 -27.43 -19.83
N ASN A 344 -48.55 -28.22 -19.96
CA ASN A 344 -48.58 -29.70 -19.85
C ASN A 344 -47.42 -30.40 -20.60
N GLU A 345 -47.00 -31.55 -20.04
CA GLU A 345 -46.36 -32.77 -20.62
C GLU A 345 -45.28 -32.68 -21.72
N MET A 346 -44.05 -33.21 -21.53
CA MET A 346 -43.61 -34.63 -21.46
C MET A 346 -42.99 -35.11 -22.79
N GLN A 347 -41.86 -35.83 -22.66
CA GLN A 347 -41.22 -36.78 -23.59
C GLN A 347 -39.98 -36.35 -24.40
N GLN A 348 -38.93 -37.17 -24.16
CA GLN A 348 -38.02 -37.81 -25.12
C GLN A 348 -36.68 -37.14 -25.52
N GLU A 349 -35.62 -37.67 -24.91
CA GLU A 349 -34.39 -38.20 -25.54
C GLU A 349 -34.52 -38.45 -27.07
N PRO A 350 -33.47 -38.21 -27.88
CA PRO A 350 -32.41 -39.20 -27.94
C PRO A 350 -30.98 -38.72 -28.28
N SER A 351 -30.04 -39.60 -27.94
CA SER A 351 -28.88 -40.03 -28.75
C SER A 351 -27.71 -39.05 -28.95
N GLY A 352 -26.63 -39.32 -28.22
CA GLY A 352 -25.46 -40.00 -28.79
C GLY A 352 -24.66 -39.25 -29.86
N VAL A 353 -23.54 -38.65 -29.46
CA VAL A 353 -22.40 -38.41 -30.35
C VAL A 353 -21.12 -38.86 -29.65
N MET A 354 -20.59 -39.99 -30.12
CA MET A 354 -19.21 -40.43 -29.90
C MET A 354 -18.24 -39.39 -30.46
N TYR A 355 -17.25 -38.98 -29.67
CA TYR A 355 -15.98 -38.50 -30.22
C TYR A 355 -14.86 -39.41 -29.72
N LYS A 356 -14.38 -40.26 -30.64
CA LYS A 356 -13.11 -40.97 -30.52
C LYS A 356 -11.99 -40.05 -30.98
N GLY A 357 -11.03 -39.83 -30.09
CA GLY A 357 -9.61 -40.04 -30.36
C GLY A 357 -8.86 -38.97 -31.15
N THR A 358 -7.88 -38.35 -30.49
CA THR A 358 -6.55 -38.23 -31.11
C THR A 358 -5.47 -38.36 -30.05
N LEU A 359 -4.70 -39.44 -30.19
CA LEU A 359 -3.45 -39.71 -29.50
C LEU A 359 -2.35 -38.84 -30.12
N VAL A 360 -1.71 -38.01 -29.29
CA VAL A 360 -0.38 -37.41 -29.50
C VAL A 360 0.15 -37.24 -28.07
N GLY A 361 1.34 -37.64 -27.67
CA GLY A 361 2.55 -38.07 -28.34
C GLY A 361 3.61 -37.91 -27.25
N SER A 362 4.25 -39.03 -26.90
CA SER A 362 5.33 -39.08 -25.92
C SER A 362 6.43 -38.07 -26.29
N SER A 363 6.84 -37.24 -25.35
CA SER A 363 8.08 -36.47 -25.44
C SER A 363 8.69 -36.39 -24.05
N SER A 364 9.66 -37.27 -23.86
CA SER A 364 10.77 -37.16 -22.92
C SER A 364 11.36 -35.75 -22.99
N ILE A 365 11.27 -35.02 -21.88
CA ILE A 365 12.05 -33.81 -21.66
C ILE A 365 12.92 -34.09 -20.43
N GLN A 366 14.22 -34.04 -20.71
CA GLN A 366 15.30 -34.18 -19.76
C GLN A 366 15.24 -33.07 -18.72
N GLU A 367 15.32 -33.53 -17.48
CA GLU A 367 15.68 -32.84 -16.26
C GLU A 367 16.94 -31.97 -16.44
N PRO A 368 16.86 -30.64 -16.21
CA PRO A 368 18.02 -29.86 -15.84
C PRO A 368 18.16 -29.89 -14.31
N GLN A 369 19.17 -30.61 -13.83
CA GLN A 369 19.69 -30.46 -12.47
C GLN A 369 20.11 -29.00 -12.27
N ALA A 370 19.27 -28.23 -11.56
CA ALA A 370 19.64 -26.97 -10.96
C ALA A 370 19.74 -27.22 -9.46
N ALA A 371 20.97 -27.07 -8.94
CA ALA A 371 21.32 -27.25 -7.55
C ALA A 371 20.40 -26.42 -6.64
N GLU A 372 19.70 -27.13 -5.76
CA GLU A 372 18.98 -26.58 -4.62
C GLU A 372 20.02 -26.03 -3.64
N GLU A 373 20.13 -24.71 -3.53
CA GLU A 373 20.65 -24.07 -2.33
C GLU A 373 19.49 -23.98 -1.32
N GLU A 374 19.41 -25.00 -0.46
CA GLU A 374 18.65 -24.98 0.78
C GLU A 374 19.13 -23.82 1.66
N MET A 375 18.29 -22.81 1.86
CA MET A 375 18.39 -21.90 3.01
C MET A 375 17.40 -22.35 4.07
N ASP A 376 17.77 -23.39 4.81
CA ASP A 376 17.25 -23.67 6.14
C ASP A 376 17.88 -22.66 7.13
N GLU A 377 17.16 -21.59 7.44
CA GLU A 377 17.41 -20.81 8.67
C GLU A 377 16.28 -21.09 9.66
N GLU A 378 16.27 -22.31 10.20
CA GLU A 378 15.58 -22.62 11.45
C GLU A 378 16.62 -22.71 12.58
N GLY A 379 16.52 -21.78 13.53
CA GLY A 379 16.78 -22.05 14.95
C GLY A 379 18.18 -22.50 15.36
N SER A 380 19.18 -21.61 15.29
CA SER A 380 20.26 -21.65 16.28
C SER A 380 19.70 -21.27 17.66
N GLU A 381 19.27 -22.30 18.37
CA GLU A 381 19.06 -22.33 19.81
C GLU A 381 20.26 -21.69 20.52
N TRP A 382 20.03 -20.54 21.14
CA TRP A 382 21.08 -19.79 21.84
C TRP A 382 21.49 -20.56 23.10
N ALA A 383 22.57 -21.33 23.00
CA ALA A 383 23.27 -21.86 24.16
C ALA A 383 23.77 -20.70 25.03
N VAL A 384 23.13 -20.52 26.19
CA VAL A 384 23.53 -19.56 27.23
C VAL A 384 24.93 -19.92 27.72
N ARG A 385 25.88 -18.99 27.57
CA ARG A 385 27.27 -19.13 28.02
C ARG A 385 27.35 -19.12 29.55
N VAL A 386 27.86 -20.19 30.14
CA VAL A 386 28.38 -20.21 31.52
C VAL A 386 29.85 -20.62 31.46
N GLY A 387 30.77 -19.68 31.69
CA GLY A 387 32.18 -19.97 31.91
C GLY A 387 33.19 -19.44 30.88
N ASN A 388 34.45 -19.83 31.10
CA ASN A 388 35.67 -19.16 30.62
C ASN A 388 36.39 -19.97 29.50
N SER A 389 35.66 -20.50 28.52
CA SER A 389 36.23 -21.31 27.42
C SER A 389 36.89 -20.43 26.33
N PRO A 390 38.00 -20.89 25.71
CA PRO A 390 38.72 -20.13 24.70
C PRO A 390 37.92 -19.97 23.39
N PRO A 391 38.13 -18.87 22.65
CA PRO A 391 37.33 -18.52 21.49
C PRO A 391 37.52 -19.49 20.31
N PRO A 392 36.47 -19.68 19.47
CA PRO A 392 36.49 -20.61 18.36
C PRO A 392 37.49 -20.21 17.24
N PRO A 393 38.00 -21.19 16.49
CA PRO A 393 39.21 -21.08 15.65
C PRO A 393 39.08 -20.19 14.40
N TRP A 394 37.89 -19.69 14.07
CA TRP A 394 37.70 -18.76 12.95
C TRP A 394 38.14 -17.32 13.26
N GLY A 395 38.42 -16.99 14.54
CA GLY A 395 38.90 -15.68 14.98
C GLY A 395 40.39 -15.40 14.77
N LYS A 396 41.14 -16.23 14.05
CA LYS A 396 42.59 -16.03 13.81
C LYS A 396 42.88 -15.64 12.36
N ARG A 397 42.83 -14.35 12.03
CA ARG A 397 43.59 -13.83 10.88
C ARG A 397 44.98 -13.41 11.34
N ARG A 398 45.97 -14.22 10.97
CA ARG A 398 47.41 -13.92 11.07
C ARG A 398 47.75 -12.81 10.06
N ALA A 399 48.38 -11.75 10.55
CA ALA A 399 49.18 -10.84 9.75
C ALA A 399 50.64 -11.32 9.81
N SER A 400 51.20 -11.78 8.69
CA SER A 400 52.64 -11.91 8.47
C SER A 400 52.92 -12.17 6.99
N GLY A 401 53.73 -11.32 6.35
CA GLY A 401 54.32 -11.61 5.03
C GLY A 401 54.69 -10.35 4.23
N GLU A 402 55.87 -9.79 4.50
CA GLU A 402 56.71 -9.03 3.55
C GLU A 402 57.01 -9.88 2.27
N PRO A 403 57.46 -9.32 1.11
CA PRO A 403 58.58 -8.35 1.03
C PRO A 403 58.62 -7.29 -0.10
N ASP A 404 59.58 -6.38 0.10
CA ASP A 404 60.46 -5.67 -0.84
C ASP A 404 59.95 -4.56 -1.79
N GLY A 405 60.72 -3.46 -1.83
CA GLY A 405 60.73 -2.56 -3.00
C GLY A 405 60.68 -1.04 -2.78
N THR A 406 61.84 -0.46 -2.44
CA THR A 406 62.40 0.82 -2.95
C THR A 406 61.80 2.20 -2.60
N ALA A 407 62.66 2.97 -1.91
CA ALA A 407 63.15 4.31 -2.25
C ALA A 407 62.31 5.59 -1.97
N ASP A 408 62.90 6.39 -1.06
CA ASP A 408 63.24 7.81 -1.21
C ASP A 408 62.58 8.87 -0.30
N ALA A 409 63.43 9.36 0.60
CA ALA A 409 63.77 10.76 0.83
C ALA A 409 62.90 11.67 1.75
N LYS A 410 63.54 11.99 2.89
CA LYS A 410 63.80 13.35 3.42
C LYS A 410 62.60 14.22 3.86
N ARG A 411 62.44 14.40 5.18
CA ARG A 411 62.88 15.62 5.91
C ARG A 411 62.59 15.53 7.41
N SER A 412 63.66 15.61 8.17
CA SER A 412 63.71 15.89 9.60
C SER A 412 63.63 17.39 9.87
N ARG A 413 63.02 17.80 11.01
CA ARG A 413 63.40 18.97 11.83
C ARG A 413 62.76 18.87 13.25
N PRO A 414 63.32 19.55 14.27
CA PRO A 414 63.49 18.95 15.61
C PRO A 414 62.89 19.75 16.79
N ASN A 415 62.87 19.07 17.95
CA ASN A 415 63.08 19.56 19.32
C ASN A 415 62.08 20.54 19.97
N GLU A 416 61.39 20.09 21.03
CA GLU A 416 61.34 20.80 22.32
C GLU A 416 61.00 19.85 23.49
N ALA A 417 61.45 20.24 24.68
CA ALA A 417 61.74 19.42 25.88
C ALA A 417 60.54 19.26 26.86
N PRO A 418 60.68 18.55 28.00
CA PRO A 418 59.60 17.78 28.64
C PRO A 418 58.88 18.47 29.81
N THR A 419 57.61 18.09 30.04
CA THR A 419 56.78 18.45 31.22
C THR A 419 56.05 17.19 31.73
N PRO A 420 55.77 17.05 33.05
CA PRO A 420 55.64 15.76 33.76
C PRO A 420 54.17 15.21 33.80
N PRO A 421 53.93 13.99 34.33
CA PRO A 421 52.92 13.08 33.81
C PRO A 421 51.50 13.40 34.30
N GLN A 422 50.57 13.52 33.37
CA GLN A 422 49.13 13.44 33.62
C GLN A 422 48.60 12.06 33.26
N PHE A 423 47.78 11.52 34.15
CA PHE A 423 47.06 10.26 34.02
C PHE A 423 46.19 10.23 32.75
N GLU A 424 46.60 9.49 31.73
CA GLU A 424 45.77 9.19 30.57
C GLU A 424 44.98 7.88 30.78
N ALA A 425 43.68 8.05 31.00
CA ALA A 425 42.71 6.97 30.85
C ALA A 425 42.59 6.62 29.36
N LYS A 426 42.84 5.36 29.02
CA LYS A 426 42.66 4.76 27.70
C LYS A 426 41.23 5.02 27.18
N ARG A 427 41.05 6.00 26.29
CA ARG A 427 39.89 6.06 25.39
C ARG A 427 40.11 5.02 24.29
N GLN A 428 39.54 3.84 24.49
CA GLN A 428 39.45 2.81 23.45
C GLN A 428 38.57 3.31 22.30
N GLY A 429 38.97 2.92 21.08
CA GLY A 429 38.47 3.44 19.82
C GLY A 429 36.97 3.41 19.69
N VAL A 430 36.41 4.60 19.41
CA VAL A 430 35.08 4.75 18.85
C VAL A 430 35.16 4.25 17.41
N GLY A 431 34.83 2.97 17.23
CA GLY A 431 34.52 2.44 15.91
C GLY A 431 33.36 3.24 15.33
N ASP A 432 33.37 3.43 14.01
CA ASP A 432 32.41 4.20 13.24
C ASP A 432 30.98 3.65 13.45
N MET A 433 30.29 4.14 14.49
CA MET A 433 28.91 3.75 14.79
C MET A 433 28.01 4.33 13.71
N HIS A 434 27.09 3.50 13.19
CA HIS A 434 26.13 3.90 12.18
C HIS A 434 25.34 5.12 12.65
N VAL A 435 25.05 6.08 11.76
CA VAL A 435 24.39 7.36 12.10
C VAL A 435 23.07 7.15 12.86
N VAL A 436 22.37 6.06 12.55
CA VAL A 436 21.13 5.64 13.22
C VAL A 436 21.38 5.26 14.68
N ASP A 437 22.42 4.47 14.97
CA ASP A 437 22.74 4.02 16.33
C ASP A 437 23.21 5.20 17.20
N GLN A 438 23.90 6.17 16.60
CA GLN A 438 24.25 7.42 17.29
C GLN A 438 23.00 8.22 17.66
N ALA A 439 22.02 8.33 16.75
CA ALA A 439 20.77 9.03 17.02
C ALA A 439 19.91 8.33 18.09
N ILE A 440 19.86 7.00 18.08
CA ILE A 440 19.17 6.19 19.10
C ILE A 440 19.85 6.35 20.46
N GLY A 441 21.19 6.32 20.50
CA GLY A 441 21.98 6.60 21.69
C GLY A 441 21.73 8.00 22.27
N GLN A 442 21.62 9.02 21.41
CA GLN A 442 21.29 10.39 21.82
C GLN A 442 19.88 10.49 22.42
N ILE A 443 18.86 9.89 21.79
CA ILE A 443 17.49 9.91 22.32
C ILE A 443 17.42 9.20 23.68
N ALA A 444 18.10 8.06 23.83
CA ALA A 444 18.18 7.34 25.10
C ALA A 444 18.82 8.20 26.20
N ALA A 445 19.92 8.89 25.89
CA ALA A 445 20.60 9.79 26.82
C ALA A 445 19.76 11.03 27.18
N ASP A 446 19.15 11.70 26.18
CA ASP A 446 18.36 12.92 26.35
C ASP A 446 17.16 12.71 27.29
N PHE A 447 16.47 11.57 27.16
CA PHE A 447 15.22 11.30 27.88
C PHE A 447 15.36 10.28 29.01
N ARG A 448 16.59 9.83 29.34
CA ARG A 448 16.91 8.87 30.40
C ARG A 448 16.18 7.52 30.24
N PHE A 449 16.24 6.94 29.04
CA PHE A 449 15.76 5.59 28.73
C PHE A 449 16.93 4.69 28.31
N THR A 450 16.74 3.37 28.24
CA THR A 450 17.80 2.49 27.73
C THR A 450 17.85 2.52 26.20
N VAL A 451 19.03 2.27 25.63
CA VAL A 451 19.22 2.21 24.16
C VAL A 451 18.33 1.12 23.55
N GLU A 452 18.15 0.00 24.24
CA GLU A 452 17.32 -1.13 23.83
C GLU A 452 15.84 -0.76 23.72
N GLU A 453 15.31 0.04 24.67
CA GLU A 453 13.92 0.52 24.62
C GLU A 453 13.68 1.44 23.42
N VAL A 454 14.62 2.36 23.18
CA VAL A 454 14.56 3.29 22.05
C VAL A 454 14.71 2.55 20.73
N GLN A 455 15.66 1.61 20.63
CA GLN A 455 15.86 0.75 19.47
C GLN A 455 14.62 -0.07 19.15
N ALA A 456 14.04 -0.77 20.14
CA ALA A 456 12.86 -1.60 19.94
C ALA A 456 11.62 -0.80 19.52
N TYR A 457 11.54 0.50 19.85
CA TYR A 457 10.50 1.37 19.31
C TYR A 457 10.83 1.85 17.89
N TYR A 458 12.08 2.22 17.63
CA TYR A 458 12.55 2.60 16.31
C TYR A 458 12.33 1.47 15.30
N ASP A 459 12.68 0.23 15.63
CA ASP A 459 12.50 -0.95 14.77
C ASP A 459 11.02 -1.20 14.41
N ARG A 460 10.09 -0.74 15.26
CA ARG A 460 8.64 -0.85 15.00
C ARG A 460 8.08 0.28 14.14
N CYS A 461 8.66 1.47 14.18
CA CYS A 461 8.11 2.66 13.50
C CYS A 461 8.92 3.15 12.30
N GLY A 462 10.23 2.86 12.24
CA GLY A 462 11.14 3.27 11.18
C GLY A 462 11.43 4.77 11.08
N GLU A 463 10.88 5.60 11.99
CA GLU A 463 10.97 7.06 11.93
C GLU A 463 11.67 7.64 13.18
N MET A 464 12.77 8.36 12.98
CA MET A 464 13.60 8.89 14.07
C MET A 464 12.92 10.03 14.84
N GLU A 465 12.24 10.95 14.15
CA GLU A 465 11.52 12.06 14.78
C GLU A 465 10.37 11.56 15.65
N ARG A 466 9.60 10.59 15.13
CA ARG A 466 8.50 9.96 15.86
C ARG A 466 8.99 9.22 17.11
N THR A 467 10.15 8.58 17.02
CA THR A 467 10.85 7.97 18.16
C THR A 467 11.18 9.03 19.21
N ARG A 468 11.84 10.13 18.81
CA ARG A 468 12.19 11.25 19.70
C ARG A 468 10.95 11.83 20.41
N THR A 469 9.89 12.17 19.68
CA THR A 469 8.66 12.75 20.25
C THR A 469 7.98 11.81 21.25
N ARG A 470 7.98 10.49 21.00
CA ARG A 470 7.38 9.52 21.93
C ARG A 470 8.11 9.48 23.26
N PHE A 471 9.44 9.38 23.25
CA PHE A 471 10.22 9.32 24.49
C PHE A 471 10.22 10.65 25.24
N GLN A 472 10.18 11.78 24.54
CA GLN A 472 9.94 13.10 25.13
C GLN A 472 8.60 13.14 25.89
N ASN A 473 7.51 12.69 25.27
CA ASN A 473 6.18 12.67 25.89
C ASN A 473 6.14 11.71 27.08
N MET A 474 6.77 10.54 26.98
CA MET A 474 6.88 9.60 28.10
C MET A 474 7.63 10.22 29.28
N ARG A 475 8.72 10.96 29.02
CA ARG A 475 9.47 11.65 30.08
C ARG A 475 8.66 12.78 30.72
N ALA A 476 7.92 13.55 29.92
CA ALA A 476 7.03 14.60 30.42
C ALA A 476 5.95 14.03 31.35
N LEU A 477 5.30 12.92 30.95
CA LEU A 477 4.30 12.24 31.78
C LEU A 477 4.88 11.66 33.07
N LEU A 478 6.12 11.14 33.04
CA LEU A 478 6.80 10.68 34.25
C LEU A 478 7.11 11.84 35.21
N ALA A 479 7.56 12.99 34.68
CA ALA A 479 7.83 14.18 35.48
C ALA A 479 6.56 14.80 36.09
N GLU A 480 5.43 14.73 35.38
CA GLU A 480 4.13 15.18 35.89
C GLU A 480 3.60 14.27 37.00
N ARG A 481 3.78 12.96 36.87
CA ARG A 481 3.22 11.96 37.80
C ARG A 481 4.09 11.72 39.03
N PHE A 482 5.40 11.88 38.87
CA PHE A 482 6.39 11.76 39.93
C PHE A 482 7.19 13.06 39.94
N PRO A 483 6.59 14.18 40.40
CA PRO A 483 7.39 15.36 40.67
C PRO A 483 8.48 14.94 41.65
N ASP A 484 9.72 15.33 41.35
CA ASP A 484 10.84 15.11 42.27
C ASP A 484 10.52 15.91 43.55
N ASP A 485 9.89 15.26 44.54
CA ASP A 485 9.70 15.79 45.87
C ASP A 485 11.10 16.02 46.45
N ALA A 486 11.52 17.29 46.44
CA ALA A 486 12.80 17.77 46.93
C ALA A 486 12.95 17.61 48.45
#